data_AF-D6K929-F1
#
_entry.id   AF-D6K929-F1
#
_cell.length_a   1.000
_cell.length_b   1.000
_cell.length_c   1.000
_cell.angle_alpha   90.00
_cell.angle_beta   90.00
_cell.angle_gamma   90.00
#
_symmetry.space_group_name_H-M   'P 1'
#
loop_
_entity.id
_entity.type
_entity.pdbx_description
1 polymer ?
#
loop_
_entity_poly.entity_id
_entity_poly.type
_entity_poly.pdbx_seq_one_letter_code
_entity_poly.pdbx_strand_id
1 'polypeptide(L)'
;MDDIQPTTDAGQAYGSAAHAGALAPGAAAPIASRPTGLAMKRRGPVAVWLGLPLITLGIYQLVWYYKIHKELQEFDRRRVLSPAGSVLVMIFLSWTLIAPLISYHNTGKAIANAQRAAGLPVTCSPAASTWLAFVFGLNIWYMQRQLNLVADAYPGAAPGTEVLLAA
;
A
#
# COMPACT_ATOMS: atom_id res chain seq x y z
N MET A 1 2.32 40.75 69.73
CA MET A 1 2.31 39.28 69.63
C MET A 1 0.93 38.85 69.15
N ASP A 2 0.50 39.29 67.96
CA ASP A 2 0.84 38.73 66.63
C ASP A 2 0.14 37.38 66.45
N ASP A 3 -1.02 37.38 65.80
CA ASP A 3 -1.25 36.93 64.40
C ASP A 3 -1.29 35.38 64.31
N ILE A 4 -2.38 34.73 63.88
CA ILE A 4 -2.88 34.65 62.50
C ILE A 4 -4.40 34.32 62.50
N GLN A 5 -5.17 35.07 61.70
CA GLN A 5 -6.59 34.85 61.37
C GLN A 5 -6.79 33.78 60.26
N PRO A 6 -8.01 33.22 60.12
CA PRO A 6 -8.35 32.09 59.27
C PRO A 6 -8.78 32.55 57.87
N THR A 7 -8.57 31.72 56.85
CA THR A 7 -9.19 31.93 55.53
C THR A 7 -10.47 31.10 55.43
N THR A 8 -11.57 31.85 55.40
CA THR A 8 -12.96 31.43 55.30
C THR A 8 -13.40 31.39 53.82
N ASP A 9 -14.39 30.52 53.56
CA ASP A 9 -15.38 30.49 52.47
C ASP A 9 -14.89 30.44 51.00
N ALA A 10 -15.27 29.43 50.21
CA ALA A 10 -16.62 29.03 49.77
C ALA A 10 -17.15 29.87 48.59
N GLY A 11 -17.44 29.15 47.50
CA GLY A 11 -18.46 29.50 46.51
C GLY A 11 -18.05 30.51 45.45
N GLN A 12 -18.10 30.10 44.17
CA GLN A 12 -19.15 30.54 43.25
C GLN A 12 -18.90 30.03 41.83
N ALA A 13 -20.02 29.68 41.20
CA ALA A 13 -20.14 29.20 39.85
C ALA A 13 -20.29 30.35 38.83
N TYR A 14 -20.20 29.95 37.55
CA TYR A 14 -20.66 30.62 36.31
C TYR A 14 -19.85 31.78 35.73
N GLY A 15 -19.53 31.68 34.43
CA GLY A 15 -19.32 32.86 33.57
C GLY A 15 -18.25 32.73 32.48
N SER A 16 -18.69 32.36 31.28
CA SER A 16 -18.25 32.87 29.96
C SER A 16 -16.94 33.66 29.83
N ALA A 17 -16.03 33.19 28.97
CA ALA A 17 -15.32 34.05 28.04
C ALA A 17 -14.84 33.23 26.83
N ALA A 18 -15.68 33.24 25.78
CA ALA A 18 -15.27 32.92 24.43
C ALA A 18 -14.06 33.79 24.06
N HIS A 19 -12.86 33.21 24.11
CA HIS A 19 -11.72 33.77 23.40
C HIS A 19 -11.84 33.35 21.95
N ALA A 20 -12.68 34.10 21.25
CA ALA A 20 -12.65 34.22 19.81
C ALA A 20 -11.23 34.67 19.43
N GLY A 21 -10.37 33.70 19.14
CA GLY A 21 -9.11 33.93 18.45
C GLY A 21 -9.47 34.54 17.10
N ALA A 22 -9.18 35.83 16.95
CA ALA A 22 -9.32 36.55 15.70
C ALA A 22 -8.59 35.76 14.60
N LEU A 23 -9.36 35.17 13.69
CA LEU A 23 -8.84 34.59 12.46
C LEU A 23 -8.21 35.73 11.66
N ALA A 24 -6.88 35.77 11.64
CA ALA A 24 -6.15 36.59 10.70
C ALA A 24 -6.60 36.21 9.27
N PRO A 25 -7.14 37.14 8.47
CA PRO A 25 -7.49 36.86 7.09
C PRO A 25 -6.18 36.75 6.30
N GLY A 26 -5.71 35.52 6.08
CA GLY A 26 -4.48 35.27 5.35
C GLY A 26 -3.75 33.97 5.67
N ALA A 27 -4.17 33.20 6.67
CA ALA A 27 -3.64 31.86 6.88
C ALA A 27 -4.16 30.95 5.76
N ALA A 28 -3.38 30.84 4.68
CA ALA A 28 -3.55 29.80 3.68
C ALA A 28 -3.73 28.47 4.40
N ALA A 29 -4.85 27.78 4.13
CA ALA A 29 -5.09 26.45 4.66
C ALA A 29 -3.84 25.59 4.44
N PRO A 30 -3.40 24.78 5.42
CA PRO A 30 -2.27 23.89 5.22
C PRO A 30 -2.57 23.06 3.98
N ILE A 31 -1.77 23.23 2.93
CA ILE A 31 -1.88 22.43 1.72
C ILE A 31 -1.64 21.00 2.21
N ALA A 32 -2.71 20.20 2.30
CA ALA A 32 -2.57 18.81 2.68
C ALA A 32 -1.53 18.20 1.74
N SER A 33 -0.41 17.74 2.30
CA SER A 33 0.65 17.11 1.51
C SER A 33 0.02 15.93 0.79
N ARG A 34 -0.05 16.01 -0.54
CA ARG A 34 -0.61 14.93 -1.35
C ARG A 34 0.20 13.65 -1.06
N PRO A 35 -0.44 12.50 -0.81
CA PRO A 35 0.31 11.27 -0.51
C PRO A 35 1.30 10.94 -1.64
N THR A 36 2.49 10.48 -1.27
CA THR A 36 3.54 10.12 -2.24
C THR A 36 3.97 8.66 -2.08
N GLY A 37 4.57 8.13 -3.15
CA GLY A 37 4.98 6.74 -3.30
C GLY A 37 6.20 6.60 -4.21
N LEU A 38 6.76 5.39 -4.33
CA LEU A 38 7.83 5.12 -5.31
C LEU A 38 7.28 4.45 -6.58
N ALA A 39 7.69 4.96 -7.75
CA ALA A 39 7.28 4.43 -9.05
C ALA A 39 7.63 2.93 -9.20
N MET A 40 6.66 2.14 -9.65
CA MET A 40 6.82 0.69 -9.83
C MET A 40 7.55 0.36 -11.13
N LYS A 41 8.22 -0.79 -11.17
CA LYS A 41 8.92 -1.24 -12.38
C LYS A 41 7.97 -1.95 -13.34
N ARG A 42 7.84 -1.42 -14.55
CA ARG A 42 7.19 -2.10 -15.67
C ARG A 42 7.99 -3.34 -16.11
N ARG A 43 7.31 -4.48 -16.32
CA ARG A 43 7.96 -5.74 -16.77
C ARG A 43 7.14 -6.45 -17.84
N GLY A 44 7.80 -7.22 -18.71
CA GLY A 44 7.11 -8.07 -19.68
C GLY A 44 6.32 -9.19 -19.00
N PRO A 45 4.97 -9.27 -19.14
CA PRO A 45 4.17 -10.30 -18.46
C PRO A 45 4.55 -11.73 -18.84
N VAL A 46 4.84 -11.97 -20.12
CA VAL A 46 5.24 -13.31 -20.63
C VAL A 46 6.65 -13.68 -20.15
N ALA A 47 7.57 -12.71 -20.10
CA ALA A 47 8.92 -12.94 -19.60
C ALA A 47 8.92 -13.32 -18.12
N VAL A 48 8.05 -12.69 -17.31
CA VAL A 48 7.90 -13.01 -15.89
C VAL A 48 7.19 -14.34 -15.67
N TRP A 49 6.11 -14.62 -16.43
CA TRP A 49 5.30 -15.81 -16.24
C TRP A 49 5.99 -17.09 -16.67
N LEU A 50 6.63 -17.09 -17.85
CA LEU A 50 7.16 -18.31 -18.46
C LEU A 50 8.66 -18.21 -18.75
N GLY A 51 9.13 -17.10 -19.32
CA GLY A 51 10.52 -16.99 -19.79
C GLY A 51 11.55 -17.17 -18.67
N LEU A 52 11.48 -16.35 -17.62
CA LEU A 52 12.44 -16.36 -16.52
C LEU A 52 12.28 -17.58 -15.61
N PRO A 53 11.06 -18.04 -15.26
CA PRO A 53 10.89 -19.28 -14.53
C PRO A 53 11.44 -20.49 -15.29
N LEU A 54 11.29 -20.57 -16.60
CA LEU A 54 11.84 -21.67 -17.38
C LEU A 54 13.38 -21.68 -17.34
N ILE A 55 14.02 -20.51 -17.48
CA ILE A 55 15.48 -20.38 -17.42
C ILE A 55 16.03 -20.66 -16.01
N THR A 56 15.30 -20.27 -14.97
CA THR A 56 15.73 -20.39 -13.56
C THR A 56 15.19 -21.61 -12.84
N LEU A 57 14.61 -22.57 -13.58
CA LEU A 57 13.99 -23.78 -13.02
C LEU A 57 12.94 -23.47 -11.93
N GLY A 58 12.14 -22.44 -12.15
CA GLY A 58 11.03 -22.01 -11.29
C GLY A 58 11.42 -21.05 -10.16
N ILE A 59 12.71 -20.91 -9.82
CA ILE A 59 13.16 -20.10 -8.68
C ILE A 59 12.78 -18.62 -8.85
N TYR A 60 12.78 -18.12 -10.09
CA TYR A 60 12.40 -16.74 -10.37
C TYR A 60 11.00 -16.37 -9.86
N GLN A 61 10.06 -17.33 -9.74
CA GLN A 61 8.72 -17.04 -9.22
C GLN A 61 8.78 -16.47 -7.80
N LEU A 62 9.66 -17.00 -6.94
CA LEU A 62 9.85 -16.52 -5.57
C LEU A 62 10.48 -15.13 -5.55
N VAL A 63 11.50 -14.92 -6.39
CA VAL A 63 12.18 -13.62 -6.52
C VAL A 63 11.22 -12.55 -7.02
N TRP A 64 10.42 -12.88 -8.02
CA TRP A 64 9.38 -11.99 -8.53
C TRP A 64 8.35 -11.68 -7.44
N TYR A 65 7.89 -12.69 -6.70
CA TYR A 65 6.91 -12.52 -5.63
C TYR A 65 7.41 -11.57 -4.53
N TYR A 66 8.67 -11.70 -4.13
CA TYR A 66 9.33 -10.74 -3.23
C TYR A 66 9.33 -9.33 -3.82
N LYS A 67 9.77 -9.20 -5.07
CA LYS A 67 9.93 -7.90 -5.74
C LYS A 67 8.61 -7.14 -5.85
N ILE A 68 7.52 -7.80 -6.22
CA ILE A 68 6.23 -7.13 -6.35
C ILE A 68 5.68 -6.67 -5.01
N HIS A 69 5.88 -7.44 -3.93
CA HIS A 69 5.42 -7.03 -2.60
C HIS A 69 6.25 -5.86 -2.07
N LYS A 70 7.56 -5.87 -2.34
CA LYS A 70 8.43 -4.73 -2.03
C LYS A 70 7.98 -3.47 -2.78
N GLU A 71 7.76 -3.57 -4.08
CA GLU A 71 7.32 -2.43 -4.89
C GLU A 71 5.92 -1.95 -4.49
N LEU A 72 4.98 -2.83 -4.16
CA LEU A 72 3.67 -2.45 -3.67
C LEU A 72 3.76 -1.71 -2.32
N GLN A 73 4.65 -2.16 -1.43
CA GLN A 73 4.90 -1.51 -0.14
C GLN A 73 5.54 -0.12 -0.31
N GLU A 74 6.47 -0.01 -1.27
CA GLU A 74 7.17 1.24 -1.56
C GLU A 74 6.27 2.23 -2.32
N PHE A 75 5.37 1.73 -3.16
CA PHE A 75 4.40 2.52 -3.91
C PHE A 75 3.33 3.13 -3.01
N ASP A 76 2.72 2.36 -2.10
CA ASP A 76 1.75 2.89 -1.14
C ASP A 76 2.17 2.53 0.29
N ARG A 77 3.01 3.40 0.87
CA ARG A 77 3.58 3.22 2.22
C ARG A 77 2.55 3.28 3.35
N ARG A 78 1.31 3.70 3.05
CA ARG A 78 0.19 3.67 4.00
C ARG A 78 -0.27 2.25 4.29
N ARG A 79 0.09 1.30 3.43
CA ARG A 79 -0.24 -0.12 3.59
C ARG A 79 0.91 -0.85 4.26
N VAL A 80 0.57 -1.93 4.98
CA VAL A 80 1.56 -2.81 5.60
C VAL A 80 1.52 -4.15 4.88
N LEU A 81 2.46 -4.34 3.97
CA LEU A 81 2.73 -5.59 3.26
C LEU A 81 4.07 -6.12 3.77
N SER A 82 4.18 -7.45 3.89
CA SER A 82 5.44 -8.11 4.26
C SER A 82 6.01 -8.84 3.04
N PRO A 83 7.01 -8.26 2.35
CA PRO A 83 7.64 -8.90 1.19
C PRO A 83 8.31 -10.22 1.56
N ALA A 84 9.05 -10.24 2.67
CA ALA A 84 9.70 -11.43 3.17
C ALA A 84 8.67 -12.46 3.67
N GLY A 85 7.65 -12.03 4.43
CA GLY A 85 6.62 -12.92 4.95
C GLY A 85 5.82 -13.62 3.84
N SER A 86 5.51 -12.91 2.77
CA SER A 86 4.78 -13.47 1.61
C SER A 86 5.58 -14.54 0.90
N VAL A 87 6.91 -14.37 0.78
CA VAL A 87 7.79 -15.41 0.23
C VAL A 87 7.99 -16.57 1.20
N LEU A 88 8.08 -16.31 2.50
CA LEU A 88 8.17 -17.36 3.52
C LEU A 88 6.96 -18.30 3.46
N VAL A 89 5.76 -17.74 3.26
CA VAL A 89 4.54 -18.52 3.01
C VAL A 89 4.69 -19.36 1.75
N MET A 90 5.23 -18.82 0.65
CA MET A 90 5.44 -19.58 -0.59
C MET A 90 6.48 -20.70 -0.41
N ILE A 91 7.49 -20.53 0.43
CA ILE A 91 8.53 -21.55 0.60
C ILE A 91 8.04 -22.66 1.53
N PHE A 92 7.51 -22.31 2.71
CA PHE A 92 7.24 -23.28 3.76
C PHE A 92 5.81 -23.82 3.76
N LEU A 93 4.85 -23.08 3.20
CA LEU A 93 3.43 -23.45 3.26
C LEU A 93 2.84 -23.78 1.88
N SER A 94 3.65 -23.83 0.81
CA SER A 94 3.12 -24.19 -0.52
C SER A 94 2.50 -25.57 -0.60
N TRP A 95 3.00 -26.53 0.17
CA TRP A 95 2.46 -27.89 0.23
C TRP A 95 1.02 -27.95 0.76
N THR A 96 0.56 -26.92 1.49
CA THR A 96 -0.81 -26.87 2.02
C THR A 96 -1.86 -26.49 0.98
N LEU A 97 -1.44 -25.97 -0.18
CA LEU A 97 -2.26 -25.34 -1.23
C LEU A 97 -3.07 -24.11 -0.78
N ILE A 98 -3.75 -24.18 0.36
CA ILE A 98 -4.62 -23.12 0.92
C ILE A 98 -3.83 -21.84 1.18
N ALA A 99 -2.65 -21.93 1.81
CA ALA A 99 -1.86 -20.75 2.14
C ALA A 99 -1.38 -19.97 0.89
N PRO A 100 -0.88 -20.63 -0.18
CA PRO A 100 -0.68 -20.00 -1.48
C PRO A 100 -1.89 -19.26 -2.03
N LEU A 101 -3.07 -19.90 -1.99
CA LEU A 101 -4.30 -19.29 -2.53
C LEU A 101 -4.69 -18.02 -1.79
N ILE A 102 -4.60 -18.04 -0.46
CA ILE A 102 -4.83 -16.86 0.38
C ILE A 102 -3.80 -15.77 0.07
N SER A 103 -2.53 -16.14 -0.10
CA SER A 103 -1.49 -15.19 -0.45
C SER A 103 -1.76 -14.52 -1.80
N TYR A 104 -2.07 -15.31 -2.85
CA TYR A 104 -2.42 -14.77 -4.16
C TYR A 104 -3.65 -13.87 -4.11
N HIS A 105 -4.65 -14.23 -3.30
CA HIS A 105 -5.84 -13.42 -3.09
C HIS A 105 -5.47 -12.05 -2.49
N ASN A 106 -4.64 -12.07 -1.45
CA ASN A 106 -4.18 -10.86 -0.77
C ASN A 106 -3.28 -10.01 -1.67
N THR A 107 -2.43 -10.62 -2.49
CA THR A 107 -1.65 -9.91 -3.51
C THR A 107 -2.56 -9.25 -4.55
N GLY A 108 -3.60 -9.94 -5.01
CA GLY A 108 -4.62 -9.34 -5.88
C GLY A 108 -5.31 -8.13 -5.23
N LYS A 109 -5.67 -8.22 -3.95
CA LYS A 109 -6.16 -7.05 -3.19
C LYS A 109 -5.13 -5.94 -3.16
N ALA A 110 -3.86 -6.24 -2.89
CA ALA A 110 -2.81 -5.23 -2.83
C ALA A 110 -2.66 -4.48 -4.18
N ILE A 111 -2.66 -5.20 -5.30
CA ILE A 111 -2.62 -4.61 -6.64
C ILE A 111 -3.86 -3.75 -6.93
N ALA A 112 -5.06 -4.24 -6.60
CA ALA A 112 -6.30 -3.48 -6.74
C ALA A 112 -6.27 -2.15 -5.97
N ASN A 113 -5.63 -2.15 -4.80
CA ASN A 113 -5.46 -0.93 -4.03
C ASN A 113 -4.37 -0.01 -4.58
N ALA A 114 -3.28 -0.56 -5.14
CA ALA A 114 -2.30 0.24 -5.87
C ALA A 114 -2.93 0.91 -7.10
N GLN A 115 -3.84 0.25 -7.82
CA GLN A 115 -4.62 0.88 -8.90
C GLN A 115 -5.45 2.06 -8.37
N ARG A 116 -6.16 1.88 -7.25
CA ARG A 116 -6.91 2.98 -6.61
C ARG A 116 -5.99 4.13 -6.19
N ALA A 117 -4.86 3.83 -5.57
CA ALA A 117 -3.87 4.83 -5.17
C ALA A 117 -3.18 5.52 -6.36
N ALA A 118 -3.18 4.91 -7.55
CA ALA A 118 -2.77 5.55 -8.79
C ALA A 118 -3.89 6.36 -9.47
N GLY A 119 -5.10 6.39 -8.90
CA GLY A 119 -6.27 7.02 -9.50
C GLY A 119 -6.87 6.24 -10.68
N LEU A 120 -6.51 4.97 -10.86
CA LEU A 120 -7.02 4.11 -11.91
C LEU A 120 -8.33 3.42 -11.49
N PRO A 121 -9.21 3.09 -12.46
CA PRO A 121 -10.30 2.17 -12.20
C PRO A 121 -9.74 0.82 -11.75
N VAL A 122 -10.36 0.23 -10.71
CA VAL A 122 -9.92 -1.06 -10.17
C VAL A 122 -10.34 -2.19 -11.11
N THR A 123 -9.39 -2.71 -11.87
CA THR A 123 -9.59 -3.84 -12.78
C THR A 123 -9.00 -5.15 -12.25
N CYS A 124 -8.11 -5.07 -11.25
CA CYS A 124 -7.54 -6.25 -10.64
C CYS A 124 -8.55 -6.93 -9.72
N SER A 125 -9.08 -8.08 -10.15
CA SER A 125 -9.86 -9.00 -9.33
C SER A 125 -8.95 -9.90 -8.46
N PRO A 126 -9.12 -9.86 -7.11
CA PRO A 126 -8.47 -10.80 -6.20
C PRO A 126 -8.85 -12.27 -6.44
N ALA A 127 -10.07 -12.54 -6.91
CA ALA A 127 -10.50 -13.90 -7.23
C ALA A 127 -9.78 -14.43 -8.48
N ALA A 128 -9.64 -13.59 -9.52
CA ALA A 128 -8.88 -13.96 -10.72
C ALA A 128 -7.40 -14.23 -10.38
N SER A 129 -6.81 -13.40 -9.51
CA SER A 129 -5.46 -13.61 -8.97
C SER A 129 -5.26 -14.97 -8.28
N THR A 130 -6.30 -15.54 -7.69
CA THR A 130 -6.24 -16.85 -7.02
C THR A 130 -6.52 -17.99 -7.99
N TRP A 131 -7.65 -17.93 -8.70
CA TRP A 131 -8.13 -19.08 -9.49
C TRP A 131 -7.33 -19.31 -10.78
N LEU A 132 -6.77 -18.26 -11.37
CA LEU A 132 -5.88 -18.42 -12.53
C LEU A 132 -4.57 -19.15 -12.20
N ALA A 133 -4.24 -19.35 -10.92
CA ALA A 133 -3.08 -20.15 -10.53
C ALA A 133 -3.19 -21.60 -11.02
N PHE A 134 -4.41 -22.15 -11.08
CA PHE A 134 -4.68 -23.51 -11.55
C PHE A 134 -4.66 -23.65 -13.07
N VAL A 135 -4.62 -22.54 -13.81
CA VAL A 135 -4.58 -22.53 -15.27
C VAL A 135 -3.16 -22.19 -15.70
N PHE A 136 -2.25 -23.18 -15.67
CA PHE A 136 -0.83 -23.02 -16.04
C PHE A 136 -0.12 -21.83 -15.35
N GLY A 137 -0.50 -21.49 -14.11
CA GLY A 137 0.08 -20.34 -13.40
C GLY A 137 -0.21 -18.99 -14.06
N LEU A 138 -1.30 -18.86 -14.83
CA LEU A 138 -1.70 -17.62 -15.49
C LEU A 138 -1.98 -16.47 -14.51
N ASN A 139 -2.14 -16.75 -13.22
CA ASN A 139 -2.22 -15.72 -12.19
C ASN A 139 -1.01 -14.77 -12.23
N ILE A 140 0.20 -15.27 -12.48
CA ILE A 140 1.42 -14.46 -12.49
C ILE A 140 1.43 -13.52 -13.69
N TRP A 141 1.09 -14.03 -14.87
CA TRP A 141 0.91 -13.21 -16.07
C TRP A 141 -0.15 -12.12 -15.85
N TYR A 142 -1.30 -12.51 -15.29
CA TYR A 142 -2.41 -11.60 -15.01
C TYR A 142 -2.03 -10.52 -14.00
N MET A 143 -1.46 -10.88 -12.86
CA MET A 143 -0.99 -9.94 -11.84
C MET A 143 0.05 -8.99 -12.41
N GLN A 144 1.00 -9.49 -13.20
CA GLN A 144 2.01 -8.63 -13.83
C GLN A 144 1.39 -7.64 -14.81
N ARG A 145 0.34 -8.02 -15.55
CA ARG A 145 -0.41 -7.07 -16.40
C ARG A 145 -1.10 -6.00 -15.58
N GLN A 146 -1.75 -6.36 -14.47
CA GLN A 146 -2.43 -5.38 -13.61
C GLN A 146 -1.43 -4.43 -12.93
N LEU A 147 -0.26 -4.92 -12.52
CA LEU A 147 0.85 -4.11 -12.01
C LEU A 147 1.39 -3.14 -13.08
N ASN A 148 1.50 -3.60 -14.33
CA ASN A 148 1.95 -2.73 -15.41
C ASN A 148 0.99 -1.57 -15.65
N LEU A 149 -0.32 -1.73 -15.45
CA LEU A 149 -1.26 -0.61 -15.55
C LEU A 149 -0.91 0.51 -14.54
N VAL A 150 -0.52 0.12 -13.32
CA VAL A 150 -0.08 1.08 -12.28
C VAL A 150 1.22 1.76 -12.71
N ALA A 151 2.19 1.01 -13.24
CA ALA A 151 3.44 1.59 -13.75
C ALA A 151 3.18 2.54 -14.94
N ASP A 152 2.28 2.16 -15.84
CA ASP A 152 1.93 2.93 -17.04
C ASP A 152 1.15 4.23 -16.70
N ALA A 153 0.55 4.33 -15.51
CA ALA A 153 -0.08 5.58 -15.02
C ALA A 153 0.93 6.69 -14.72
N TYR A 154 2.22 6.36 -14.61
CA TYR A 154 3.31 7.30 -14.33
C TYR A 154 4.34 7.32 -15.47
N PRO A 155 3.97 7.82 -16.67
CA PRO A 155 4.87 7.84 -17.81
C PRO A 155 6.11 8.71 -17.53
N GLY A 156 7.29 8.17 -17.83
CA GLY A 156 8.57 8.87 -17.63
C GLY A 156 9.15 8.80 -16.21
N ALA A 157 8.40 8.28 -15.23
CA ALA A 157 8.94 8.01 -13.89
C ALA A 157 9.89 6.81 -13.94
N ALA A 158 11.16 7.01 -13.58
CA ALA A 158 12.09 5.90 -13.45
C ALA A 158 11.71 5.04 -12.23
N PRO A 159 11.89 3.71 -12.25
CA PRO A 159 11.56 2.87 -11.10
C PRO A 159 12.27 3.35 -9.82
N GLY A 160 11.52 3.53 -8.74
CA GLY A 160 12.04 4.03 -7.47
C GLY A 160 12.07 5.55 -7.31
N THR A 161 11.65 6.34 -8.31
CA THR A 161 11.47 7.79 -8.13
C THR A 161 10.18 8.09 -7.39
N GLU A 162 10.14 9.23 -6.68
CA GLU A 162 8.94 9.69 -6.00
C GLU A 162 7.83 10.06 -7.00
N VAL A 163 6.62 9.57 -6.75
CA VAL A 163 5.41 9.86 -7.54
C VAL A 163 4.26 10.25 -6.62
N LEU A 164 3.37 11.10 -7.14
CA LEU A 164 2.17 11.53 -6.42
C LEU A 164 1.08 10.46 -6.53
N LEU A 165 0.49 10.10 -5.41
CA LEU A 165 -0.65 9.19 -5.36
C LEU A 165 -1.96 9.98 -5.39
N ALA A 166 -3.01 9.32 -5.89
CA ALA A 166 -4.38 9.72 -5.61
C ALA A 166 -4.66 9.60 -4.11
N ALA A 167 -5.44 10.54 -3.59
CA ALA A 167 -5.78 10.65 -2.17
C ALA A 167 -6.39 9.34 -1.64
#